data_AF-A0A1H1LJS1-F1
#
_entry.id   AF-A0A1H1LJS1-F1
#
_cell.length_a   1.000
_cell.length_b   1.000
_cell.length_c   1.000
_cell.angle_alpha   90.00
_cell.angle_beta   90.00
_cell.angle_gamma   90.00
#
_symmetry.space_group_name_H-M   'P 1'
#
loop_
_entity.id
_entity.type
_entity.pdbx_description
1 polymer ?
#
loop_
_entity_poly.entity_id
_entity_poly.type
_entity_poly.pdbx_seq_one_letter_code
_entity_poly.pdbx_strand_id
1 'polypeptide(L)'
;MKYLVLLVALLLVSCQSVDKTKKPDNLIPEGKMVEVLTDLVLLNSAKNYNRRILEETGIHINPYIYEKHGIDSLQLAQSTQYYAENTSKLDKIYKSIKDSLEVRKSVLEKIEEEEVRVQDSIREASVKDLQDSLKKQDKKADSLLKIKNQDPQVSSPVRSSSQN
;
A
#
# COMPACT_ATOMS: atom_id res chain seq x y z
N MET A 1 -50.70 -7.90 -32.67
CA MET A 1 -50.22 -6.98 -33.73
C MET A 1 -50.28 -5.50 -33.35
N LYS A 2 -51.41 -4.96 -32.86
CA LYS A 2 -51.52 -3.51 -32.54
C LYS A 2 -50.51 -3.00 -31.49
N TYR A 3 -50.23 -3.79 -30.44
CA TYR A 3 -49.23 -3.46 -29.42
C TYR A 3 -47.78 -3.56 -29.91
N LEU A 4 -47.50 -4.43 -30.90
CA LEU A 4 -46.17 -4.57 -31.50
C LEU A 4 -45.80 -3.32 -32.31
N VAL A 5 -46.77 -2.79 -33.07
CA VAL A 5 -46.60 -1.55 -33.83
C VAL A 5 -46.38 -0.36 -32.89
N LEU A 6 -47.08 -0.33 -31.75
CA LEU A 6 -46.92 0.72 -30.74
C LEU A 6 -45.55 0.64 -30.03
N LEU A 7 -45.05 -0.57 -29.75
CA LEU A 7 -43.71 -0.80 -29.21
C LEU A 7 -42.63 -0.36 -30.21
N VAL A 8 -42.77 -0.72 -31.48
CA VAL A 8 -41.84 -0.33 -32.56
C VAL A 8 -41.86 1.19 -32.78
N ALA A 9 -43.04 1.81 -32.75
CA ALA A 9 -43.17 3.26 -32.83
C ALA A 9 -42.49 3.98 -31.66
N LEU A 10 -42.57 3.43 -30.44
CA LEU A 10 -41.91 4.00 -29.27
C LEU A 10 -40.37 3.90 -29.37
N LEU A 11 -39.85 2.82 -29.98
CA LEU A 11 -38.42 2.66 -30.23
C LEU A 11 -37.88 3.68 -31.25
N LEU A 12 -38.68 4.08 -32.24
CA LEU A 12 -38.28 5.07 -33.25
C LEU A 12 -38.14 6.51 -32.70
N VAL A 13 -38.81 6.83 -31.58
CA VAL A 13 -38.71 8.14 -30.91
C VAL A 13 -37.50 8.20 -29.95
N SER A 14 -36.85 7.07 -29.66
CA SER A 14 -35.68 7.02 -28.76
C SER A 14 -34.38 7.56 -29.37
N CYS A 15 -34.38 7.89 -30.66
CA CYS A 15 -33.23 8.47 -31.34
C CYS A 15 -33.07 9.93 -30.89
N GLN A 16 -32.39 10.16 -29.76
CA GLN A 16 -31.92 11.49 -29.39
C GLN A 16 -30.86 11.93 -30.39
N SER A 17 -31.05 13.13 -30.96
CA SER A 17 -30.01 13.81 -31.72
C SER A 17 -28.79 14.03 -30.82
N VAL A 18 -27.66 13.42 -31.17
CA VAL A 18 -26.39 13.62 -30.48
C VAL A 18 -25.83 14.96 -30.92
N ASP A 19 -26.33 16.04 -30.34
CA ASP A 19 -25.67 17.33 -30.45
C ASP A 19 -24.31 17.22 -29.75
N LYS A 20 -23.23 17.49 -30.47
CA LYS A 20 -21.88 17.54 -29.87
C LYS A 20 -21.90 18.55 -28.75
N THR A 21 -21.56 18.13 -27.52
CA THR A 21 -21.61 19.08 -26.42
C THR A 21 -20.58 20.16 -26.61
N LYS A 22 -21.04 21.41 -26.50
CA LYS A 22 -20.19 22.58 -26.60
C LYS A 22 -19.17 22.53 -25.46
N LYS A 23 -17.95 22.97 -25.74
CA LYS A 23 -16.90 23.07 -24.72
C LYS A 23 -17.42 23.97 -23.58
N PRO A 24 -17.49 23.49 -22.33
CA PRO A 24 -17.94 24.32 -21.22
C PRO A 24 -16.92 25.42 -20.92
N ASP A 25 -17.39 26.60 -20.52
CA ASP A 25 -16.53 27.77 -20.24
C ASP A 25 -15.59 27.52 -19.05
N ASN A 26 -16.05 26.74 -18.07
CA ASN A 26 -15.32 26.33 -16.88
C ASN A 26 -14.67 24.93 -17.02
N LEU A 27 -14.32 24.48 -18.23
CA LEU A 27 -13.73 23.15 -18.44
C LEU A 27 -12.50 22.89 -17.54
N ILE A 28 -12.50 21.78 -16.80
CA ILE A 28 -11.31 21.27 -16.10
C ILE A 28 -10.27 20.89 -17.15
N PRO A 29 -9.06 21.49 -17.16
CA PRO A 29 -8.02 21.16 -18.15
C PRO A 29 -7.60 19.69 -18.08
N GLU A 30 -7.12 19.13 -19.20
CA GLU A 30 -6.79 17.69 -19.32
C GLU A 30 -5.84 17.20 -18.22
N GLY A 31 -4.75 17.91 -17.95
CA GLY A 31 -3.81 17.55 -16.88
C GLY A 31 -4.44 17.55 -15.50
N LYS A 32 -5.23 18.59 -15.18
CA LYS A 32 -5.98 18.65 -13.91
C LYS A 32 -7.03 17.55 -13.82
N MET A 33 -7.67 17.18 -14.92
CA MET A 33 -8.62 16.08 -14.96
C MET A 33 -7.95 14.73 -14.69
N VAL A 34 -6.73 14.51 -15.18
CA VAL A 34 -5.92 13.33 -14.83
C VAL A 34 -5.71 13.26 -13.32
N GLU A 35 -5.34 14.36 -12.67
CA GLU A 35 -5.15 14.41 -11.21
C GLU A 35 -6.46 14.13 -10.45
N VAL A 36 -7.54 14.83 -10.81
CA VAL A 36 -8.88 14.68 -10.21
C VAL A 36 -9.36 13.23 -10.29
N LEU A 37 -9.30 12.62 -11.48
CA LEU A 37 -9.77 11.26 -11.69
C LEU A 37 -8.85 10.22 -11.04
N THR A 38 -7.54 10.46 -11.00
CA THR A 38 -6.59 9.58 -10.29
C THR A 38 -6.95 9.51 -8.81
N ASP A 39 -7.14 10.66 -8.16
CA ASP A 39 -7.53 10.70 -6.75
C ASP A 39 -8.91 10.08 -6.50
N LEU A 40 -9.87 10.36 -7.39
CA LEU A 40 -11.21 9.78 -7.29
C LEU A 40 -11.17 8.25 -7.39
N VAL A 41 -10.39 7.70 -8.33
CA VAL A 41 -10.20 6.25 -8.47
C VAL A 41 -9.52 5.66 -7.24
N LEU A 42 -8.48 6.30 -6.72
CA LEU A 42 -7.77 5.84 -5.52
C LEU A 42 -8.68 5.82 -4.29
N LEU A 43 -9.43 6.89 -4.04
CA LEU A 43 -10.35 6.97 -2.90
C LEU A 43 -11.50 5.96 -3.02
N ASN A 44 -12.06 5.78 -4.21
CA ASN A 44 -13.09 4.76 -4.42
C ASN A 44 -12.53 3.35 -4.25
N SER A 45 -11.30 3.10 -4.70
CA SER A 45 -10.62 1.82 -4.51
C SER A 45 -10.35 1.55 -3.03
N ALA A 46 -9.87 2.55 -2.29
CA ALA A 46 -9.66 2.45 -0.85
C ALA A 46 -10.98 2.18 -0.10
N LYS A 47 -12.06 2.88 -0.48
CA LYS A 47 -13.40 2.65 0.06
C LYS A 47 -13.88 1.21 -0.20
N ASN A 48 -13.66 0.70 -1.40
CA ASN A 48 -14.06 -0.65 -1.78
C ASN A 48 -13.19 -1.73 -1.09
N TYR A 49 -11.91 -1.45 -0.85
CA TYR A 49 -11.01 -2.34 -0.14
C TYR A 49 -11.37 -2.46 1.34
N ASN A 50 -11.55 -1.34 2.03
CA ASN A 50 -12.01 -1.33 3.41
C ASN A 50 -12.85 -0.09 3.71
N ARG A 51 -14.17 -0.26 3.59
CA ARG A 51 -15.15 0.79 3.83
C ARG A 51 -15.05 1.38 5.24
N ARG A 52 -14.84 0.54 6.27
CA ARG A 52 -14.84 0.96 7.67
C ARG A 52 -13.74 1.98 7.95
N ILE A 53 -12.52 1.71 7.49
CA ILE A 53 -11.39 2.62 7.70
C ILE A 53 -11.70 4.01 7.13
N LEU A 54 -12.25 4.08 5.91
CA LEU A 54 -12.57 5.38 5.31
C LEU A 54 -13.73 6.07 6.02
N GLU A 55 -14.75 5.34 6.47
CA GLU A 55 -15.87 5.92 7.21
C GLU A 55 -15.47 6.44 8.58
N GLU A 56 -14.55 5.77 9.26
CA GLU A 56 -13.98 6.21 10.53
C GLU A 56 -13.22 7.54 10.42
N THR A 57 -12.68 7.87 9.24
CA THR A 57 -12.07 9.19 9.01
C THR A 57 -13.09 10.34 8.92
N GLY A 58 -14.37 10.03 8.72
CA GLY A 58 -15.41 11.04 8.44
C GLY A 58 -15.31 11.71 7.07
N ILE A 59 -14.40 11.26 6.19
CA ILE A 59 -14.17 11.86 4.88
C ILE A 59 -15.23 11.40 3.87
N HIS A 60 -15.88 12.37 3.23
CA HIS A 60 -16.73 12.13 2.06
C HIS A 60 -15.95 12.40 0.78
N ILE A 61 -15.85 11.38 -0.09
CA ILE A 61 -15.00 11.41 -1.30
C ILE A 61 -15.29 12.63 -2.19
N ASN A 62 -16.55 12.86 -2.56
CA ASN A 62 -16.90 13.94 -3.49
C ASN A 62 -16.56 15.32 -2.92
N PRO A 63 -17.03 15.71 -1.71
CA PRO A 63 -16.61 16.97 -1.07
C PRO A 63 -15.09 17.13 -0.98
N TYR A 64 -14.38 16.07 -0.58
CA TYR A 64 -12.92 16.10 -0.48
C TYR A 64 -12.25 16.37 -1.84
N ILE A 65 -12.72 15.73 -2.91
CA ILE A 65 -12.21 15.95 -4.27
C ILE A 65 -12.46 17.39 -4.72
N TYR A 66 -13.65 17.93 -4.45
CA TYR A 66 -14.01 19.30 -4.81
C TYR A 66 -13.09 20.30 -4.11
N GLU A 67 -12.88 20.13 -2.81
CA GLU A 67 -12.00 20.98 -2.01
C GLU A 67 -10.54 20.87 -2.45
N LYS A 68 -10.01 19.64 -2.53
CA LYS A 68 -8.61 19.38 -2.90
C LYS A 68 -8.24 19.99 -4.25
N HIS A 69 -9.15 19.90 -5.21
CA HIS A 69 -8.88 20.35 -6.58
C HIS A 69 -9.43 21.74 -6.88
N GLY A 70 -10.15 22.39 -5.96
CA GLY A 70 -10.80 23.68 -6.21
C GLY A 70 -11.74 23.63 -7.41
N ILE A 71 -12.60 22.60 -7.44
CA ILE A 71 -13.62 22.39 -8.47
C ILE A 71 -14.98 22.19 -7.79
N ASP A 72 -16.06 22.35 -8.52
CA ASP A 72 -17.41 22.03 -8.04
C ASP A 72 -18.02 20.81 -8.77
N SER A 73 -19.17 20.36 -8.27
CA SER A 73 -19.87 19.18 -8.82
C SER A 73 -20.35 19.39 -10.25
N LEU A 74 -20.78 20.61 -10.60
CA LEU A 74 -21.27 20.94 -11.93
C LEU A 74 -20.11 21.00 -12.93
N GLN A 75 -19.01 21.63 -12.55
CA GLN A 75 -17.78 21.71 -13.32
C GLN A 75 -17.23 20.32 -13.62
N LEU A 76 -17.20 19.43 -12.62
CA LEU A 76 -16.77 18.04 -12.81
C LEU A 76 -17.71 17.30 -13.76
N ALA A 77 -19.03 17.42 -13.59
CA ALA A 77 -20.01 16.75 -14.44
C ALA A 77 -19.91 17.21 -15.90
N GLN A 78 -19.88 18.51 -16.15
CA GLN A 78 -19.78 19.09 -17.49
C GLN A 78 -18.46 18.75 -18.17
N SER A 79 -17.35 18.79 -17.43
CA SER A 79 -16.04 18.43 -17.95
C SER A 79 -15.97 16.95 -18.28
N THR A 80 -16.50 16.08 -17.40
CA THR A 80 -16.58 14.63 -17.65
C THR A 80 -17.39 14.33 -18.89
N GLN A 81 -18.54 14.98 -19.07
CA GLN A 81 -19.36 14.83 -20.29
C GLN A 81 -18.61 15.28 -21.54
N TYR A 82 -17.94 16.44 -21.50
CA TYR A 82 -17.14 16.94 -22.62
C TYR A 82 -16.04 15.96 -23.04
N TYR A 83 -15.33 15.36 -22.07
CA TYR A 83 -14.30 14.36 -22.37
C TYR A 83 -14.90 13.03 -22.84
N ALA A 84 -16.04 12.60 -22.28
CA ALA A 84 -16.71 11.36 -22.68
C ALA A 84 -17.11 11.36 -24.18
N GLU A 85 -17.49 12.52 -24.71
CA GLU A 85 -17.82 12.69 -26.13
C GLU A 85 -16.59 12.87 -27.04
N ASN A 86 -15.41 13.06 -26.45
CA ASN A 86 -14.15 13.17 -27.19
C ASN A 86 -13.23 11.99 -26.89
N THR A 87 -13.46 10.88 -27.60
CA THR A 87 -12.76 9.60 -27.37
C THR A 87 -11.23 9.73 -27.36
N SER A 88 -10.65 10.56 -28.24
CA SER A 88 -9.19 10.74 -28.28
C SER A 88 -8.65 11.41 -27.02
N LYS A 89 -9.35 12.42 -26.49
CA LYS A 89 -8.95 13.07 -25.24
C LYS A 89 -9.17 12.17 -24.03
N LEU A 90 -10.29 11.45 -24.01
CA LEU A 90 -10.61 10.51 -22.95
C LEU A 90 -9.56 9.40 -22.85
N ASP A 91 -9.17 8.84 -23.99
CA ASP A 91 -8.12 7.81 -24.05
C ASP A 91 -6.78 8.31 -23.51
N LYS A 92 -6.38 9.53 -23.90
CA LYS A 92 -5.18 10.18 -23.35
C LYS A 92 -5.24 10.34 -21.83
N ILE A 93 -6.36 10.81 -21.31
CA ILE A 93 -6.56 10.98 -19.86
C ILE A 93 -6.41 9.63 -19.15
N TYR A 94 -7.12 8.59 -19.58
CA TYR A 94 -7.03 7.27 -18.94
C TYR A 94 -5.66 6.62 -19.08
N LYS A 95 -4.98 6.82 -20.21
CA LYS A 95 -3.60 6.36 -20.39
C LYS A 95 -2.67 7.06 -19.41
N SER A 96 -2.76 8.38 -19.26
CA SER A 96 -1.94 9.11 -18.28
C SER A 96 -2.24 8.70 -16.84
N ILE A 97 -3.49 8.42 -16.49
CA ILE A 97 -3.85 7.85 -15.17
C ILE A 97 -3.16 6.51 -14.97
N LYS A 98 -3.26 5.60 -15.95
CA LYS A 98 -2.65 4.28 -15.89
C LYS A 98 -1.13 4.37 -15.73
N ASP A 99 -0.47 5.18 -16.55
CA ASP A 99 0.98 5.34 -16.53
C ASP A 99 1.44 5.91 -15.18
N SER A 100 0.71 6.89 -14.61
CA SER A 100 0.99 7.44 -13.28
C SER A 100 0.87 6.39 -12.17
N LEU A 101 -0.18 5.55 -12.23
CA LEU A 101 -0.39 4.48 -11.26
C LEU A 101 0.68 3.39 -11.36
N GLU A 102 1.11 3.03 -12.57
CA GLU A 102 2.17 2.04 -12.78
C GLU A 102 3.51 2.52 -12.21
N VAL A 103 3.85 3.79 -12.44
CA VAL A 103 5.05 4.39 -11.85
C VAL A 103 5.00 4.33 -10.33
N ARG A 104 3.88 4.76 -9.72
CA ARG A 104 3.70 4.70 -8.27
C ARG A 104 3.81 3.27 -7.72
N LYS A 105 3.20 2.30 -8.41
CA LYS A 105 3.29 0.88 -8.06
C LYS A 105 4.74 0.41 -8.06
N SER A 106 5.49 0.69 -9.11
CA SER A 106 6.90 0.28 -9.22
C SER A 106 7.80 0.89 -8.13
N VAL A 107 7.48 2.11 -7.69
CA VAL A 107 8.19 2.76 -6.57
C VAL A 107 7.88 2.05 -5.26
N LEU A 108 6.61 1.71 -5.01
CA LEU A 108 6.19 0.99 -3.80
C LEU A 108 6.81 -0.41 -3.73
N GLU A 109 6.84 -1.14 -4.84
CA GLU A 109 7.48 -2.47 -4.92
C GLU A 109 8.98 -2.40 -4.55
N LYS A 110 9.70 -1.39 -5.07
CA LYS A 110 11.12 -1.21 -4.73
C LYS A 110 11.35 -0.86 -3.27
N ILE A 111 10.44 -0.08 -2.68
CA ILE A 111 10.49 0.25 -1.26
C ILE A 111 10.27 -1.02 -0.43
N GLU A 112 9.25 -1.82 -0.76
CA GLU A 112 8.96 -3.08 -0.08
C GLU A 112 10.13 -4.07 -0.18
N GLU A 113 10.73 -4.22 -1.36
CA GLU A 113 11.91 -5.05 -1.54
C GLU A 113 13.10 -4.59 -0.67
N GLU A 114 13.33 -3.28 -0.58
CA GLU A 114 14.41 -2.74 0.27
C GLU A 114 14.12 -2.93 1.76
N GLU A 115 12.86 -2.73 2.18
CA GLU A 115 12.44 -2.99 3.57
C GLU A 115 12.67 -4.45 3.96
N VAL A 116 12.35 -5.39 3.07
CA VAL A 116 12.61 -6.82 3.28
C VAL A 116 14.12 -7.09 3.37
N ARG A 117 14.93 -6.56 2.45
CA ARG A 117 16.40 -6.72 2.49
C ARG A 117 17.01 -6.22 3.79
N VAL A 118 16.55 -5.05 4.26
CA VAL A 118 17.01 -4.45 5.52
C VAL A 118 16.58 -5.31 6.71
N GLN A 119 15.33 -5.77 6.75
CA GLN A 119 14.84 -6.62 7.84
C GLN A 119 15.60 -7.96 7.91
N ASP A 120 15.88 -8.59 6.78
CA ASP A 120 16.64 -9.84 6.73
C ASP A 120 18.08 -9.64 7.18
N SER A 121 18.73 -8.56 6.75
CA SER A 121 20.09 -8.21 7.20
C SER A 121 20.16 -7.98 8.71
N ILE A 122 19.17 -7.29 9.28
CA ILE A 122 19.06 -7.06 10.74
C ILE A 122 18.84 -8.40 11.47
N ARG A 123 17.97 -9.26 10.94
CA ARG A 123 17.68 -10.58 11.52
C ARG A 123 18.94 -11.45 11.52
N GLU A 124 19.67 -11.51 10.42
CA GLU A 124 20.92 -12.27 10.29
C GLU A 124 21.99 -11.79 11.27
N ALA A 125 22.20 -10.47 11.36
CA ALA A 125 23.12 -9.87 12.31
C ALA A 125 22.74 -10.23 13.76
N SER A 126 21.45 -10.10 14.10
CA SER A 126 20.94 -10.42 15.44
C SER A 126 21.14 -11.90 15.80
N VAL A 127 20.88 -12.82 14.85
CA VAL A 127 21.10 -14.26 15.06
C VAL A 127 22.58 -14.56 15.29
N LYS A 128 23.48 -13.94 14.52
CA LYS A 128 24.92 -14.12 14.68
C LYS A 128 25.40 -13.64 16.05
N ASP A 129 24.95 -12.47 16.51
CA ASP A 129 25.32 -11.92 17.81
C ASP A 129 24.83 -12.79 18.98
N LEU A 130 23.62 -13.37 18.86
CA LEU A 130 23.10 -14.34 19.81
C LEU A 130 23.95 -15.61 19.84
N GLN A 131 24.31 -16.17 18.68
CA GLN A 131 25.16 -17.36 18.60
C GLN A 131 26.54 -17.13 19.22
N ASP A 132 27.15 -15.97 18.97
CA ASP A 132 28.46 -15.63 19.53
C ASP A 132 28.40 -15.40 21.05
N SER A 133 27.27 -14.87 21.54
CA SER A 133 27.01 -14.73 22.98
C SER A 133 26.84 -16.09 23.66
N LEU A 134 26.07 -17.00 23.06
CA LEU A 134 25.89 -18.37 23.56
C LEU A 134 27.21 -19.13 23.61
N LYS A 135 28.03 -19.07 22.54
CA LYS A 135 29.37 -19.70 22.53
C LYS A 135 30.30 -19.16 23.61
N LYS A 136 30.23 -17.85 23.93
CA LYS A 136 31.00 -17.25 25.03
C LYS A 136 30.53 -17.74 26.39
N GLN A 137 29.22 -17.91 26.56
CA GLN A 137 28.63 -18.43 27.80
C GLN A 137 29.00 -19.91 28.02
N ASP A 138 28.94 -20.74 26.98
CA ASP A 138 29.35 -22.15 27.03
C ASP A 138 30.83 -22.29 27.42
N LYS A 139 31.72 -21.55 26.77
CA LYS A 139 33.15 -21.53 27.11
C LYS A 139 33.42 -21.08 28.55
N LYS A 140 32.64 -20.13 29.06
CA LYS A 140 32.75 -19.67 30.46
C LYS A 140 32.26 -20.75 31.43
N ALA A 141 31.16 -21.43 31.12
CA ALA A 141 30.66 -22.54 31.94
C ALA A 141 31.66 -23.69 32.01
N ASP A 142 32.24 -24.09 30.88
CA ASP A 142 33.28 -25.13 30.80
C ASP A 142 34.52 -24.77 31.64
N SER A 143 34.94 -23.51 31.57
CA SER A 143 36.08 -23.01 32.34
C SER A 143 35.82 -23.05 33.85
N LEU A 144 34.61 -22.68 34.29
CA LEU A 144 34.21 -22.72 35.70
C LEU A 144 34.08 -24.15 36.24
N LEU A 145 33.59 -25.09 35.42
CA LEU A 145 33.55 -26.52 35.77
C LEU A 145 34.98 -27.08 35.94
N LYS A 146 35.93 -26.65 35.11
CA LYS A 146 37.33 -27.07 35.19
C LYS A 146 38.03 -26.56 36.46
N ILE A 147 37.75 -25.32 36.87
CA ILE A 147 38.26 -24.72 38.11
C ILE A 147 37.69 -25.42 39.35
N LYS A 148 36.38 -25.75 39.35
CA LYS A 148 35.73 -26.44 40.48
C LYS A 148 36.26 -27.87 40.70
N ASN A 149 36.81 -28.49 39.65
CA ASN A 149 37.41 -29.82 39.71
C ASN A 149 38.91 -29.79 40.11
N GLN A 150 39.46 -28.62 40.47
CA GLN A 150 40.89 -28.42 40.72
C GLN A 150 41.24 -27.98 42.16
N ASP A 151 40.31 -28.06 43.13
CA ASP A 151 40.66 -27.89 44.55
C ASP A 151 41.42 -29.14 45.08
N PRO A 152 42.68 -29.01 45.55
CA PRO A 152 43.44 -30.11 46.11
C PRO A 152 42.99 -30.41 47.54
N GLN A 153 43.09 -31.69 47.91
CA GLN A 153 42.99 -32.17 49.28
C GLN A 153 43.82 -31.29 50.25
N VAL A 154 43.14 -30.69 51.23
CA VAL A 154 43.78 -30.13 52.42
C VAL A 154 44.39 -31.29 53.20
N SER A 155 45.71 -31.23 53.36
CA SER A 155 46.53 -32.16 54.13
C SER A 155 46.03 -32.28 55.58
N SER A 156 45.85 -33.51 56.05
CA SER A 156 45.78 -33.82 57.48
C SER A 156 47.17 -34.30 57.93
N PRO A 157 47.72 -33.82 59.07
CA PRO A 157 49.06 -34.17 59.47
C PRO A 157 49.16 -35.60 60.02
N VAL A 158 50.31 -36.19 59.71
CA VAL A 158 50.84 -37.48 60.14
C VAL A 158 50.67 -37.69 61.66
N ARG A 159 50.15 -38.85 62.06
CA ARG A 159 50.35 -39.40 63.41
C ARG A 159 51.16 -40.69 63.31
N SER A 160 52.41 -40.61 63.75
CA SER A 160 53.32 -41.72 63.99
C SER A 160 52.98 -42.47 65.27
N SER A 161 53.00 -43.81 65.23
CA SER A 161 53.27 -44.77 66.33
C SER A 161 52.77 -46.14 65.89
N SER A 162 53.42 -47.30 66.06
CA SER A 162 54.71 -47.69 66.63
C SER A 162 54.91 -49.17 66.26
N GLN A 163 56.16 -49.58 66.03
CA GLN A 163 56.80 -50.90 66.27
C GLN A 163 55.94 -52.18 66.32
N ASN A 164 56.27 -53.16 65.46
CA ASN A 164 57.26 -54.20 65.75
C ASN A 164 57.67 -54.94 64.46
#